data_AF-A0A822C4S7-F1
#
_entry.id   AF-A0A822C4S7-F1
#
_cell.length_a   1.000
_cell.length_b   1.000
_cell.length_c   1.000
_cell.angle_alpha   90.00
_cell.angle_beta   90.00
_cell.angle_gamma   90.00
#
_symmetry.space_group_name_H-M   'P 1'
#
loop_
_entity.id
_entity.type
_entity.pdbx_description
1 polymer ?
#
loop_
_entity_poly.entity_id
_entity_poly.type
_entity_poly.pdbx_seq_one_letter_code
_entity_poly.pdbx_strand_id
1 'polypeptide(L)'
;WPTEEYDSLVVPLLRRMSNLEKLNLFLQVENRTNFIDGAHLYNEILIYMPRLAAFVFNITTIDGVVDIQYWKKNDDIKETFIVNDSHAHIHCCVDYFTNGIGRCHIYSLPPKGIDSTVSLTMFNATNKTSNARSKNK
;
A
#
# COMPACT_ATOMS: atom_id res chain seq x y z
N TRP A 1 -14.11 -4.58 -4.16
CA TRP A 1 -14.60 -3.34 -4.78
C TRP A 1 -14.25 -3.39 -6.26
N PRO A 2 -15.23 -3.35 -7.17
CA PRO A 2 -14.95 -3.02 -8.57
C PRO A 2 -14.09 -1.76 -8.66
N THR A 3 -13.17 -1.71 -9.62
CA THR A 3 -12.29 -0.56 -9.85
C THR A 3 -13.06 0.77 -9.92
N GLU A 4 -14.19 0.79 -10.63
CA GLU A 4 -15.02 1.98 -10.77
C GLU A 4 -15.56 2.50 -9.42
N GLU A 5 -15.92 1.60 -8.50
CA GLU A 5 -16.41 2.00 -7.18
C GLU A 5 -15.27 2.51 -6.29
N TYR A 6 -14.08 1.92 -6.40
CA TYR A 6 -12.91 2.46 -5.71
C TYR A 6 -12.61 3.90 -6.17
N ASP A 7 -12.55 4.13 -7.48
CA ASP A 7 -12.19 5.43 -8.05
C ASP A 7 -13.32 6.48 -7.84
N SER A 8 -14.60 6.09 -7.90
CA SER A 8 -15.73 7.03 -7.81
C SER A 8 -16.28 7.25 -6.39
N LEU A 9 -16.11 6.29 -5.48
CA LEU A 9 -16.68 6.36 -4.13
C LEU A 9 -15.61 6.46 -3.05
N VAL A 10 -14.63 5.55 -3.06
CA VAL A 10 -13.63 5.44 -2.00
C VAL A 10 -12.65 6.61 -2.06
N VAL A 11 -12.04 6.88 -3.22
CA VAL A 11 -11.07 7.97 -3.37
C VAL A 11 -11.69 9.34 -3.02
N PRO A 12 -12.87 9.74 -3.54
CA PRO A 12 -13.48 11.02 -3.17
C PRO A 12 -13.93 11.11 -1.71
N LEU A 13 -14.33 9.99 -1.09
CA LEU A 13 -14.61 9.97 0.34
C LEU A 13 -13.35 10.25 1.16
N LEU A 14 -12.26 9.55 0.86
CA LEU A 14 -10.98 9.73 1.53
C LEU A 14 -10.48 11.18 1.37
N ARG A 15 -10.51 11.75 0.16
CA ARG A 15 -10.11 13.15 -0.08
C ARG A 15 -10.86 14.18 0.78
N ARG A 16 -12.11 13.91 1.14
CA ARG A 16 -12.92 14.80 2.00
C ARG A 16 -12.56 14.69 3.48
N MET A 17 -11.81 13.67 3.89
CA MET A 17 -11.39 13.44 5.26
C MET A 17 -10.03 14.10 5.57
N SER A 18 -9.82 15.34 5.10
CA SER A 18 -8.53 16.06 5.18
C SER A 18 -8.03 16.32 6.60
N ASN A 19 -8.91 16.24 7.60
CA ASN A 19 -8.59 16.41 9.01
C ASN A 19 -8.20 15.11 9.73
N LEU A 20 -8.21 13.96 9.05
CA LEU A 20 -7.78 12.71 9.66
C LEU A 20 -6.30 12.74 10.00
N GLU A 21 -5.98 12.37 11.24
CA GLU A 21 -4.60 12.19 11.70
C GLU A 21 -4.15 10.73 11.62
N LYS A 22 -5.12 9.80 11.62
CA LYS A 22 -4.89 8.36 11.57
C LYS A 22 -5.85 7.66 10.62
N LEU A 23 -5.35 6.77 9.77
CA LEU A 23 -6.18 6.00 8.83
C LEU A 23 -5.65 4.58 8.63
N ASN A 24 -6.50 3.59 8.89
CA ASN A 24 -6.25 2.21 8.48
C ASN A 24 -7.20 1.86 7.34
N LEU A 25 -6.65 1.57 6.17
CA LEU A 25 -7.39 1.25 4.96
C LEU A 25 -7.08 -0.18 4.53
N PHE A 26 -8.11 -1.03 4.58
CA PHE A 26 -8.04 -2.42 4.11
C PHE A 26 -9.01 -2.57 2.95
N LEU A 27 -8.49 -2.81 1.76
CA LEU A 27 -9.29 -2.85 0.55
C LEU A 27 -8.86 -3.99 -0.37
N GLN A 28 -9.85 -4.57 -1.03
CA GLN A 28 -9.64 -5.42 -2.18
C GLN A 28 -10.31 -4.74 -3.37
N VAL A 29 -9.54 -4.47 -4.42
CA VAL A 29 -9.98 -3.83 -5.66
C VAL A 29 -9.88 -4.85 -6.79
N GLU A 30 -10.96 -5.00 -7.55
CA GLU A 30 -11.14 -6.00 -8.60
C GLU A 30 -11.20 -5.35 -9.98
N ASN A 31 -10.80 -6.08 -11.01
CA ASN A 31 -10.84 -5.66 -12.42
C ASN A 31 -10.04 -4.38 -12.69
N ARG A 32 -8.87 -4.23 -12.05
CA ARG A 32 -7.99 -3.08 -12.22
C ARG A 32 -6.79 -3.45 -13.09
N THR A 33 -6.63 -2.74 -14.20
CA THR A 33 -5.48 -2.89 -15.11
C THR A 33 -4.17 -2.35 -14.51
N ASN A 34 -4.26 -1.34 -13.65
CA ASN A 34 -3.10 -0.70 -13.02
C ASN A 34 -3.03 -1.04 -11.53
N PHE A 35 -1.87 -1.54 -11.10
CA PHE A 35 -1.62 -1.81 -9.68
C PHE A 35 -1.73 -0.53 -8.84
N ILE A 36 -2.40 -0.61 -7.69
CA ILE A 36 -2.44 0.50 -6.72
C ILE A 36 -1.12 0.52 -5.96
N ASP A 37 -0.19 1.34 -6.43
CA ASP A 37 1.14 1.53 -5.87
C ASP A 37 1.24 2.81 -5.01
N GLY A 38 2.46 3.09 -4.55
CA GLY A 38 2.72 4.27 -3.73
C GLY A 38 2.46 5.59 -4.45
N ALA A 39 2.71 5.68 -5.75
CA ALA A 39 2.44 6.89 -6.53
C ALA A 39 0.95 7.16 -6.64
N HIS A 40 0.15 6.12 -6.90
CA HIS A 40 -1.31 6.25 -6.90
C HIS A 40 -1.83 6.72 -5.53
N LEU A 41 -1.38 6.08 -4.46
CA LEU A 41 -1.82 6.43 -3.10
C LEU A 41 -1.39 7.84 -2.70
N TYR A 42 -0.20 8.26 -3.12
CA TYR A 42 0.27 9.62 -2.91
C TYR A 42 -0.63 10.63 -3.62
N ASN A 43 -0.72 10.52 -4.95
CA ASN A 43 -1.42 11.47 -5.81
C ASN A 43 -2.93 11.51 -5.57
N GLU A 44 -3.54 10.36 -5.26
CA GLU A 44 -5.00 10.28 -5.14
C GLU A 44 -5.50 10.51 -3.71
N ILE A 45 -4.70 10.18 -2.68
CA ILE A 45 -5.15 10.17 -1.29
C ILE A 45 -4.27 11.07 -0.42
N LEU A 46 -2.97 10.79 -0.31
CA LEU A 46 -2.13 11.42 0.72
C LEU A 46 -1.97 12.93 0.54
N ILE A 47 -1.86 13.44 -0.69
CA ILE A 47 -1.76 14.89 -0.91
C ILE A 47 -2.97 15.68 -0.41
N TYR A 48 -4.13 15.03 -0.28
CA TYR A 48 -5.38 15.63 0.19
C TYR A 48 -5.58 15.47 1.71
N MET A 49 -4.68 14.75 2.39
CA MET A 49 -4.74 14.48 3.82
C MET A 49 -3.50 15.01 4.55
N PRO A 50 -3.26 16.34 4.56
CA PRO A 50 -2.02 16.92 5.10
C PRO A 50 -1.82 16.68 6.61
N ARG A 51 -2.88 16.32 7.34
CA ARG A 51 -2.82 16.02 8.78
C ARG A 51 -2.56 14.54 9.08
N LEU A 52 -2.56 13.67 8.07
CA LEU A 52 -2.44 12.24 8.24
C LEU A 52 -1.00 11.86 8.63
N ALA A 53 -0.77 11.69 9.93
CA ALA A 53 0.54 11.38 10.48
C ALA A 53 0.79 9.87 10.62
N ALA A 54 -0.27 9.08 10.78
CA ALA A 54 -0.18 7.63 10.94
C ALA A 54 -1.15 6.91 10.00
N PHE A 55 -0.66 5.98 9.18
CA PHE A 55 -1.54 5.21 8.32
C PHE A 55 -1.05 3.81 8.05
N VAL A 56 -2.00 2.92 7.77
CA VAL A 56 -1.76 1.56 7.28
C VAL A 56 -2.68 1.33 6.10
N PHE A 57 -2.09 1.14 4.93
CA PHE A 57 -2.79 0.76 3.71
C PHE A 57 -2.43 -0.68 3.35
N ASN A 58 -3.43 -1.56 3.38
CA ASN A 58 -3.30 -2.94 2.93
C ASN A 58 -4.30 -3.13 1.78
N ILE A 59 -3.79 -3.05 0.57
CA ILE A 59 -4.60 -3.00 -0.64
C ILE A 59 -4.24 -4.19 -1.51
N THR A 60 -5.23 -5.02 -1.79
CA THR A 60 -5.11 -6.13 -2.73
C THR A 60 -5.74 -5.71 -4.05
N THR A 61 -4.99 -5.75 -5.14
CA THR A 61 -5.49 -5.58 -6.50
C THR A 61 -5.62 -6.95 -7.14
N ILE A 62 -6.83 -7.29 -7.58
CA ILE A 62 -7.19 -8.55 -8.20
C ILE A 62 -7.67 -8.26 -9.61
N ASP A 63 -7.21 -9.10 -10.55
CA ASP A 63 -7.63 -9.11 -11.94
C ASP A 63 -7.35 -7.86 -12.76
N GLY A 64 -6.55 -8.05 -13.79
CA GLY A 64 -6.26 -7.07 -14.81
C GLY A 64 -4.87 -7.28 -15.36
N VAL A 65 -4.58 -8.49 -15.85
CA VAL A 65 -3.37 -8.86 -16.62
C VAL A 65 -2.19 -7.94 -16.27
N VAL A 66 -1.79 -7.94 -14.99
CA VAL A 66 -0.66 -7.10 -14.59
C VAL A 66 0.55 -7.79 -15.17
N ASP A 67 0.92 -7.35 -16.37
CA ASP A 67 2.07 -7.88 -17.07
C ASP A 67 3.26 -7.83 -16.10
N ILE A 68 3.98 -8.94 -16.01
CA ILE A 68 5.07 -9.14 -15.07
C ILE A 68 6.12 -8.03 -15.24
N GLN A 69 6.21 -7.44 -16.44
CA GLN A 69 7.07 -6.29 -16.72
C GLN A 69 6.69 -5.00 -15.98
N TYR A 70 5.45 -4.86 -15.51
CA TYR A 70 4.98 -3.70 -14.73
C TYR A 70 5.00 -3.95 -13.21
N TRP A 71 5.50 -5.11 -12.76
CA TRP A 71 5.63 -5.39 -11.34
C TRP A 71 6.71 -4.49 -10.73
N LYS A 72 6.27 -3.54 -9.92
CA LYS A 72 7.12 -2.68 -9.12
C LYS A 72 7.75 -3.46 -7.97
N LYS A 73 9.06 -3.30 -7.78
CA LYS A 73 9.75 -3.79 -6.57
C LYS A 73 9.41 -2.89 -5.39
N ASN A 74 9.67 -3.39 -4.19
CA ASN A 74 9.46 -2.62 -2.96
C ASN A 74 10.22 -1.29 -2.98
N ASP A 75 11.44 -1.28 -3.50
CA ASP A 75 12.26 -0.07 -3.54
C ASP A 75 11.69 0.96 -4.52
N ASP A 76 11.21 0.53 -5.70
CA ASP A 76 10.52 1.42 -6.65
C ASP A 76 9.31 2.12 -6.00
N ILE A 77 8.58 1.42 -5.12
CA ILE A 77 7.43 2.00 -4.40
C ILE A 77 7.88 2.93 -3.29
N LYS A 78 8.94 2.61 -2.54
CA LYS A 78 9.49 3.54 -1.54
C LYS A 78 9.92 4.84 -2.17
N GLU A 79 10.56 4.77 -3.34
CA GLU A 79 11.02 5.94 -4.09
C GLU A 79 9.87 6.91 -4.44
N THR A 80 8.65 6.40 -4.66
CA THR A 80 7.49 7.28 -4.91
C THR A 80 7.13 8.18 -3.73
N PHE A 81 7.58 7.85 -2.52
CA PHE A 81 7.34 8.63 -1.31
C PHE A 81 8.52 9.53 -0.92
N ILE A 82 9.71 9.29 -1.49
CA ILE A 82 10.96 10.01 -1.16
C ILE A 82 10.93 11.46 -1.69
N VAL A 83 10.03 11.78 -2.62
CA VAL A 83 9.96 13.09 -3.29
C VAL A 83 9.66 14.26 -2.32
N ASN A 84 9.13 14.02 -1.10
CA ASN A 84 8.67 15.10 -0.23
C ASN A 84 9.18 15.14 1.22
N ASP A 85 10.15 14.30 1.60
CA ASP A 85 10.86 14.29 2.92
C ASP A 85 9.97 14.09 4.19
N SER A 86 8.68 14.43 4.14
CA SER A 86 7.68 14.26 5.19
C SER A 86 7.28 12.80 5.43
N HIS A 87 7.74 11.89 4.55
CA HIS A 87 7.37 10.49 4.50
C HIS A 87 8.58 9.54 4.56
N ALA A 88 9.75 10.03 5.00
CA ALA A 88 10.97 9.23 5.13
C ALA A 88 10.84 7.99 6.05
N HIS A 89 9.74 7.86 6.78
CA HIS A 89 9.41 6.74 7.67
C HIS A 89 8.34 5.80 7.11
N ILE A 90 8.03 5.88 5.81
CA ILE A 90 7.14 4.92 5.16
C ILE A 90 7.89 3.61 4.91
N HIS A 91 7.25 2.52 5.32
CA HIS A 91 7.63 1.18 4.96
C HIS A 91 6.61 0.61 3.97
N CYS A 92 7.09 -0.11 2.96
CA CYS A 92 6.22 -0.82 2.05
C CYS A 92 6.73 -2.22 1.70
N CYS A 93 5.78 -3.09 1.37
CA CYS A 93 6.00 -4.41 0.80
C CYS A 93 4.96 -4.66 -0.29
N VAL A 94 5.38 -5.35 -1.34
CA VAL A 94 4.51 -5.86 -2.38
C VAL A 94 4.71 -7.33 -2.56
N ASP A 95 3.59 -8.04 -2.62
CA ASP A 95 3.52 -9.44 -2.97
C ASP A 95 2.82 -9.59 -4.31
N TYR A 96 3.42 -10.35 -5.23
CA TYR A 96 2.78 -10.74 -6.49
C TYR A 96 2.54 -12.25 -6.48
N PHE A 97 1.32 -12.65 -6.86
CA PHE A 97 0.90 -14.03 -6.91
C PHE A 97 0.70 -14.48 -8.36
N THR A 98 0.95 -15.77 -8.62
CA THR A 98 0.91 -16.37 -9.98
C THR A 98 -0.46 -16.33 -10.66
N ASN A 99 -1.52 -15.98 -9.91
CA ASN A 99 -2.88 -15.80 -10.41
C ASN A 99 -3.21 -14.33 -10.78
N GLY A 100 -2.20 -13.49 -10.97
CA GLY A 100 -2.40 -12.09 -11.37
C GLY A 100 -2.87 -11.18 -10.22
N ILE A 101 -2.73 -11.62 -8.98
CA ILE A 101 -3.01 -10.80 -7.79
C ILE A 101 -1.73 -10.05 -7.40
N GLY A 102 -1.85 -8.73 -7.23
CA GLY A 102 -0.84 -7.91 -6.58
C GLY A 102 -1.36 -7.42 -5.24
N ARG A 103 -0.56 -7.49 -4.18
CA ARG A 103 -0.89 -6.93 -2.88
C ARG A 103 0.14 -5.89 -2.49
N CYS A 104 -0.30 -4.66 -2.24
CA CYS A 104 0.51 -3.60 -1.66
C CYS A 104 0.21 -3.47 -0.18
N HIS A 105 1.27 -3.45 0.63
CA HIS A 105 1.21 -3.10 2.03
C HIS A 105 2.10 -1.89 2.29
N ILE A 106 1.51 -0.79 2.74
CA ILE A 106 2.21 0.48 3.01
C ILE A 106 1.80 0.94 4.40
N TYR A 107 2.76 1.37 5.21
CA TYR A 107 2.46 1.94 6.51
C TYR A 107 3.45 3.02 6.89
N SER A 108 2.97 4.04 7.59
CA SER A 108 3.82 5.02 8.27
C SER A 108 3.92 4.67 9.76
N LEU A 109 5.12 4.79 10.30
CA LEU A 109 5.32 4.75 11.74
C LEU A 109 4.92 6.11 12.35
N PRO A 110 4.37 6.16 13.57
CA PRO A 110 3.99 7.42 14.17
C PRO A 110 5.21 8.32 14.39
N PRO A 111 5.01 9.65 14.47
CA PRO A 111 6.01 10.53 15.03
C PRO A 111 6.17 10.16 16.52
N LYS A 112 7.26 9.44 16.86
CA LYS A 112 7.71 9.02 18.20
C LYS A 112 6.60 8.55 19.15
N GLY A 113 6.40 7.23 19.26
CA GLY A 113 5.61 6.67 20.36
C GLY A 113 5.11 5.23 20.24
N ILE A 114 5.27 4.57 19.09
CA ILE A 114 5.01 3.12 18.98
C ILE A 114 6.35 2.42 18.90
N ASP A 115 6.53 1.46 19.80
CA ASP A 115 7.67 0.56 19.86
C ASP A 115 7.84 -0.11 18.48
N SER A 116 8.87 0.30 17.74
CA SER A 116 9.18 -0.11 16.38
C SER A 116 9.28 -1.63 16.23
N THR A 117 9.46 -2.33 17.35
CA THR A 117 9.57 -3.78 17.47
C THR A 117 8.29 -4.54 17.09
N VAL A 118 7.09 -3.98 17.34
CA VAL A 118 5.80 -4.65 17.07
C VAL A 118 5.37 -4.54 15.60
N SER A 119 5.63 -3.39 14.96
CA SER A 119 5.35 -3.21 13.53
C SER A 119 6.32 -4.02 12.66
N LEU A 120 7.60 -4.07 13.05
CA LEU A 120 8.59 -4.87 12.31
C LEU A 120 8.32 -6.37 12.43
N THR A 121 7.78 -6.85 13.55
CA THR A 121 7.41 -8.27 13.70
C THR A 121 6.22 -8.66 12.86
N MET A 122 5.19 -7.82 12.71
CA MET A 122 4.09 -8.08 11.76
C MET A 122 4.58 -8.07 10.30
N PHE A 123 5.42 -7.10 9.92
CA PHE A 123 6.02 -7.03 8.59
C PHE A 123 6.95 -8.22 8.27
N ASN A 124 7.73 -8.67 9.26
CA ASN A 124 8.62 -9.82 9.08
C ASN A 124 7.87 -11.15 9.10
N ALA A 125 6.73 -11.26 9.80
CA ALA A 125 5.89 -12.45 9.80
C ALA A 125 5.22 -12.68 8.44
N THR A 126 4.78 -11.62 7.76
CA THR A 126 4.29 -11.69 6.38
C THR A 126 5.42 -12.02 5.38
N ASN A 127 6.62 -11.46 5.54
CA ASN A 127 7.76 -11.79 4.67
C ASN A 127 8.30 -13.24 4.87
N LYS A 128 8.23 -13.79 6.08
CA LYS A 128 8.63 -15.19 6.32
C LYS A 128 7.65 -16.20 5.70
N THR A 129 6.37 -15.85 5.58
CA THR A 129 5.36 -16.73 5.00
C THR A 129 5.36 -16.72 3.47
N SER A 130 5.77 -15.61 2.82
CA SER A 130 5.96 -15.56 1.36
C SER A 130 7.22 -16.31 0.90
N ASN A 131 8.32 -16.28 1.66
CA ASN A 131 9.55 -17.02 1.32
C ASN A 131 9.52 -18.52 1.63
N ALA A 132 8.58 -19.00 2.46
CA ALA A 132 8.50 -20.42 2.84
C ALA A 132 7.80 -21.32 1.79
N ARG A 133 7.17 -20.75 0.75
CA ARG A 133 6.49 -21.54 -0.31
C ARG A 133 7.33 -21.80 -1.57
N SER A 134 8.55 -21.29 -1.65
CA SER A 134 9.46 -21.54 -2.78
C SER A 134 10.59 -22.53 -2.43
N LYS A 135 10.27 -23.66 -1.81
CA LYS A 135 11.12 -24.85 -1.79
C LYS A 135 10.26 -26.10 -1.71
N ASN A 136 9.77 -26.54 -2.87
CA ASN A 136 9.43 -27.94 -3.12
C ASN A 136 9.41 -28.14 -4.64
N LYS A 137 10.58 -28.47 -5.17
CA LYS A 137 10.74 -29.24 -6.40
C LYS A 137 11.93 -30.16 -6.21
#